data_AF-A0A940S0P0-F1
#
_entry.id   AF-A0A940S0P0-F1
#
_cell.length_a   1.000
_cell.length_b   1.000
_cell.length_c   1.000
_cell.angle_alpha   90.00
_cell.angle_beta   90.00
_cell.angle_gamma   90.00
#
_symmetry.space_group_name_H-M   'P 1'
#
loop_
_entity.id
_entity.type
_entity.pdbx_description
1 polymer ?
#
loop_
_entity_poly.entity_id
_entity_poly.type
_entity_poly.pdbx_seq_one_letter_code
_entity_poly.pdbx_strand_id
1 'polypeptide(L)'
;MARRGTDPAGELADRIRELIDRSGLSLDAVAARTGRGRHEWDAYVRGLRRPSREATAALAEALGTQRDPLLQLWDRAESHAPASVTGEGGRPAPSRRGTGHPHAPRHSRPGGRPHGDRRPRHARTGTLVATAVGVALVVLAVVLLTGLGGGDGHTAAAGSRTSPAAPGGHGGSGRSGGKAAAPAPAPTATDPAATASPSPSASASASAGPSLPGGVRCAPGACAGEDPEATGCAGGNASTLAAARVGGAYVEVRYSATCRAAWARVTGAPSGATLRITPGGSPVAAGAEADAGAGVGTYTPMVAAADPHGLRACLTPAHGPRGCASAR
;
A
#
# COMPACT_ATOMS: atom_id res chain seq x y z
N MET A 1 29.48 34.52 -15.44
CA MET A 1 29.05 33.42 -14.56
C MET A 1 27.53 33.49 -14.43
N ALA A 2 26.79 32.60 -15.08
CA ALA A 2 25.34 32.56 -14.91
C ALA A 2 25.03 32.01 -13.51
N ARG A 3 24.18 32.71 -12.73
CA ARG A 3 23.56 32.08 -11.56
C ARG A 3 22.77 30.89 -12.09
N ARG A 4 23.00 29.67 -11.57
CA ARG A 4 22.05 28.58 -11.78
C ARG A 4 20.74 29.04 -11.14
N GLY A 5 19.75 29.38 -11.96
CA GLY A 5 18.38 29.45 -11.48
C GLY A 5 18.05 28.08 -10.90
N THR A 6 17.61 28.05 -9.65
CA THR A 6 17.00 26.84 -9.07
C THR A 6 15.83 26.43 -9.94
N ASP A 7 15.78 25.15 -10.30
CA ASP A 7 14.60 24.57 -10.94
C ASP A 7 13.39 24.82 -10.01
N PRO A 8 12.32 25.49 -10.46
CA PRO A 8 11.18 25.78 -9.61
C PRO A 8 10.43 24.53 -9.17
N ALA A 9 10.58 23.37 -9.84
CA ALA A 9 10.09 22.10 -9.33
C ALA A 9 10.90 21.63 -8.10
N GLY A 10 12.21 21.88 -8.09
CA GLY A 10 13.08 21.73 -6.93
C GLY A 10 12.71 22.70 -5.81
N GLU A 11 12.55 23.99 -6.12
CA GLU A 11 12.15 25.05 -5.17
C GLU A 11 10.82 24.72 -4.48
N LEU A 12 9.85 24.18 -5.22
CA LEU A 12 8.57 23.70 -4.68
C LEU A 12 8.77 22.53 -3.69
N ALA A 13 9.58 21.53 -4.06
CA ALA A 13 9.86 20.39 -3.18
C ALA A 13 10.65 20.80 -1.92
N ASP A 14 11.59 21.74 -2.05
CA ASP A 14 12.31 22.37 -0.92
C ASP A 14 11.33 23.08 0.02
N ARG A 15 10.44 23.92 -0.53
CA ARG A 15 9.46 24.67 0.26
C ARG A 15 8.45 23.78 0.98
N ILE A 16 8.05 22.67 0.35
CA ILE A 16 7.16 21.67 0.97
C ILE A 16 7.87 20.96 2.13
N ARG A 17 9.15 20.56 1.97
CA ARG A 17 9.95 20.01 3.07
C ARG A 17 10.05 20.97 4.24
N GLU A 18 10.47 22.21 3.98
CA GLU A 18 10.62 23.25 5.00
C GLU A 18 9.32 23.52 5.79
N LEU A 19 8.16 23.46 5.12
CA LEU A 19 6.85 23.59 5.78
C LEU A 19 6.53 22.39 6.67
N ILE A 20 6.81 21.17 6.23
CA ILE A 20 6.59 19.94 7.02
C ILE A 20 7.55 19.93 8.23
N ASP A 21 8.84 20.18 8.01
CA ASP A 21 9.85 20.20 9.07
C ASP A 21 9.53 21.23 10.16
N ARG A 22 9.13 22.46 9.78
CA ARG A 22 8.69 23.50 10.73
C ARG A 22 7.39 23.18 11.46
N SER A 23 6.54 22.31 10.91
CA SER A 23 5.31 21.88 11.57
C SER A 23 5.51 20.81 12.64
N GLY A 24 6.69 20.15 12.68
CA GLY A 24 6.98 19.01 13.55
C GLY A 24 6.17 17.75 13.25
N LEU A 25 5.39 17.72 12.16
CA LEU A 25 4.60 16.56 11.76
C LEU A 25 5.45 15.53 11.01
N SER A 26 5.20 14.25 11.29
CA SER A 26 5.70 13.17 10.43
C SER A 26 4.97 13.16 9.08
N LEU A 27 5.62 12.62 8.04
CA LEU A 27 4.99 12.40 6.73
C LEU A 27 3.68 11.60 6.81
N ASP A 28 3.59 10.66 7.77
CA ASP A 28 2.38 9.89 8.06
C ASP A 28 1.25 10.76 8.63
N ALA A 29 1.56 11.74 9.48
CA ALA A 29 0.58 12.70 10.00
C ALA A 29 0.13 13.70 8.93
N VAL A 30 1.02 14.13 8.04
CA VAL A 30 0.68 14.95 6.86
C VAL A 30 -0.26 14.19 5.93
N ALA A 31 0.10 12.94 5.58
CA ALA A 31 -0.71 12.04 4.77
C ALA A 31 -2.14 11.87 5.32
N ALA A 32 -2.25 11.60 6.63
CA ALA A 32 -3.53 11.47 7.30
C ALA A 32 -4.37 12.76 7.26
N ARG A 33 -3.77 13.94 7.47
CA ARG A 33 -4.48 15.24 7.47
C ARG A 33 -4.92 15.70 6.07
N THR A 34 -4.17 15.36 5.03
CA THR A 34 -4.52 15.77 3.65
C THR A 34 -5.32 14.71 2.88
N GLY A 35 -5.65 13.57 3.50
CA GLY A 35 -6.35 12.45 2.84
C GLY A 35 -5.54 11.76 1.73
N ARG A 36 -4.21 11.78 1.77
CA ARG A 36 -3.31 11.26 0.72
C ARG A 36 -2.38 10.16 1.22
N GLY A 37 -1.73 9.44 0.32
CA GLY A 37 -0.80 8.37 0.68
C GLY A 37 0.52 8.89 1.28
N ARG A 38 1.09 8.17 2.25
CA ARG A 38 2.44 8.46 2.77
C ARG A 38 3.51 8.43 1.67
N HIS A 39 3.43 7.44 0.78
CA HIS A 39 4.33 7.30 -0.37
C HIS A 39 4.11 8.38 -1.44
N GLU A 40 2.90 8.94 -1.52
CA GLU A 40 2.58 10.10 -2.37
C GLU A 40 3.33 11.33 -1.87
N TRP A 41 3.25 11.63 -0.56
CA TRP A 41 4.00 12.70 0.08
C TRP A 41 5.52 12.50 0.04
N ASP A 42 6.02 11.29 0.30
CA ASP A 42 7.45 10.96 0.19
C ASP A 42 7.98 11.19 -1.24
N ALA A 43 7.20 10.86 -2.27
CA ALA A 43 7.56 11.16 -3.66
C ALA A 43 7.58 12.67 -3.97
N TYR A 44 6.67 13.45 -3.36
CA TYR A 44 6.61 14.91 -3.53
C TYR A 44 7.79 15.63 -2.86
N VAL A 45 8.10 15.30 -1.60
CA VAL A 45 9.24 15.92 -0.88
C VAL A 45 10.59 15.60 -1.52
N ARG A 46 10.73 14.43 -2.14
CA ARG A 46 11.93 14.04 -2.90
C ARG A 46 12.00 14.61 -4.31
N GLY A 47 10.98 15.33 -4.78
CA GLY A 47 10.89 15.81 -6.17
C GLY A 47 10.73 14.69 -7.22
N LEU A 48 10.38 13.46 -6.80
CA LEU A 48 10.18 12.31 -7.71
C LEU A 48 8.84 12.38 -8.45
N ARG A 49 7.88 13.12 -7.90
CA ARG A 49 6.64 13.55 -8.57
C ARG A 49 6.37 15.00 -8.18
N ARG A 50 5.75 15.79 -9.06
CA ARG A 50 5.18 17.08 -8.65
C ARG A 50 3.83 16.84 -7.95
N PRO A 51 3.52 17.54 -6.84
CA PRO A 51 2.21 17.51 -6.25
C PRO A 51 1.18 18.13 -7.21
N SER A 52 -0.08 17.67 -7.14
CA SER A 52 -1.15 18.39 -7.83
C SER A 52 -1.43 19.74 -7.15
N ARG A 53 -2.12 20.65 -7.84
CA ARG A 53 -2.59 21.91 -7.25
C ARG A 53 -3.42 21.68 -5.99
N GLU A 54 -4.27 20.65 -6.04
CA GLU A 54 -5.12 20.20 -4.93
C GLU A 54 -4.31 19.62 -3.77
N ALA A 55 -3.27 18.82 -4.03
CA ALA A 55 -2.37 18.32 -2.99
C ALA A 55 -1.62 19.46 -2.28
N THR A 56 -1.12 20.41 -3.07
CA THR A 56 -0.45 21.62 -2.57
C THR A 56 -1.41 22.49 -1.75
N ALA A 57 -2.65 22.64 -2.21
CA ALA A 57 -3.71 23.36 -1.52
C ALA A 57 -4.13 22.69 -0.20
N ALA A 58 -4.20 21.35 -0.16
CA ALA A 58 -4.56 20.57 1.02
C ALA A 58 -3.43 20.59 2.08
N LEU A 59 -2.16 20.58 1.67
CA LEU A 59 -1.03 20.78 2.57
C LEU A 59 -1.10 22.15 3.27
N ALA A 60 -1.44 23.20 2.51
CA ALA A 60 -1.53 24.54 3.06
C ALA A 60 -2.56 24.63 4.20
N GLU A 61 -3.74 24.02 4.01
CA GLU A 61 -4.78 23.90 5.05
C GLU A 61 -4.33 23.00 6.22
N ALA A 62 -3.80 21.81 5.95
CA ALA A 62 -3.40 20.83 6.97
C ALA A 62 -2.29 21.32 7.92
N LEU A 63 -1.47 22.27 7.46
CA LEU A 63 -0.40 22.93 8.22
C LEU A 63 -0.77 24.36 8.70
N GLY A 64 -1.93 24.89 8.34
CA GLY A 64 -2.35 26.26 8.68
C GLY A 64 -1.46 27.36 8.08
N THR A 65 -0.82 27.11 6.93
CA THR A 65 0.05 28.06 6.24
C THR A 65 -0.70 28.81 5.12
N GLN A 66 -0.16 29.95 4.70
CA GLN A 66 -0.72 30.73 3.59
C GLN A 66 -0.75 29.91 2.29
N ARG A 67 -1.95 29.74 1.73
CA ARG A 67 -2.22 28.99 0.51
C ARG A 67 -1.67 29.66 -0.74
N ASP A 68 -1.94 30.95 -0.93
CA ASP A 68 -1.68 31.64 -2.20
C ASP A 68 -0.19 31.74 -2.57
N PRO A 69 0.76 32.01 -1.65
CA PRO A 69 2.18 32.01 -1.97
C PRO A 69 2.70 30.62 -2.40
N LEU A 70 2.15 29.55 -1.81
CA LEU A 70 2.53 28.18 -2.13
C LEU A 70 1.94 27.74 -3.48
N LEU A 71 0.72 28.16 -3.81
CA LEU A 71 0.12 27.91 -5.12
C LEU A 71 0.80 28.71 -6.24
N GLN A 72 1.23 29.96 -5.99
CA GLN A 72 2.03 30.71 -6.97
C GLN A 72 3.38 30.05 -7.27
N LEU A 73 4.01 29.42 -6.28
CA LEU A 73 5.22 28.62 -6.49
C LEU A 73 4.92 27.35 -7.32
N TRP A 74 3.77 26.71 -7.07
CA TRP A 74 3.28 25.58 -7.86
C TRP A 74 2.99 25.95 -9.32
N ASP A 75 2.28 27.06 -9.57
CA ASP A 75 1.97 27.56 -10.92
C ASP A 75 3.27 27.84 -11.71
N ARG A 76 4.32 28.37 -11.03
CA ARG A 76 5.66 28.55 -11.62
C ARG A 76 6.33 27.22 -11.96
N ALA A 77 6.25 26.23 -11.08
CA ALA A 77 6.86 24.90 -11.26
C ALA A 77 6.23 24.10 -12.40
N GLU A 78 4.90 24.18 -12.58
CA GLU A 78 4.23 23.58 -13.74
C GLU A 78 4.56 24.33 -15.05
N SER A 79 4.59 25.66 -15.02
CA SER A 79 4.95 26.48 -16.19
C SER A 79 6.39 26.27 -16.69
N HIS A 80 7.28 25.78 -15.83
CA HIS A 80 8.66 25.41 -16.17
C HIS A 80 8.85 23.91 -16.39
N ALA A 81 7.77 23.12 -16.53
CA ALA A 81 7.90 21.80 -17.12
C ALA A 81 8.70 21.91 -18.42
N PRO A 82 9.73 21.08 -18.65
CA PRO A 82 10.43 21.12 -19.93
C PRO A 82 9.38 20.88 -21.00
N ALA A 83 9.25 21.83 -21.94
CA ALA A 83 8.42 21.64 -23.10
C ALA A 83 8.82 20.30 -23.70
N SER A 84 7.87 19.35 -23.73
CA SER A 84 8.10 18.06 -24.39
C SER A 84 8.64 18.38 -25.77
N VAL A 85 9.81 17.83 -26.13
CA VAL A 85 10.44 18.06 -27.43
C VAL A 85 9.63 17.29 -28.48
N THR A 86 8.46 17.83 -28.80
CA THR A 86 7.58 17.45 -29.89
C THR A 86 8.03 18.23 -31.12
N GLY A 87 9.04 17.67 -31.80
CA GLY A 87 9.76 18.27 -32.92
C GLY A 87 11.27 18.20 -32.64
N GLU A 88 12.14 17.60 -33.45
CA GLU A 88 12.10 17.53 -34.90
C GLU A 88 13.07 16.44 -35.40
N GLY A 89 12.82 15.83 -36.55
CA GLY A 89 13.62 14.68 -37.01
C GLY A 89 12.92 13.70 -37.94
N GLY A 90 11.72 14.02 -38.43
CA GLY A 90 11.07 13.31 -39.53
C GLY A 90 11.84 13.48 -40.83
N ARG A 91 12.96 12.76 -40.99
CA ARG A 91 13.69 12.67 -42.25
C ARG A 91 12.88 11.80 -43.22
N PRO A 92 12.46 12.28 -44.40
CA PRO A 92 11.79 11.44 -45.38
C PRO A 92 12.75 10.31 -45.79
N ALA A 93 12.32 9.06 -45.64
CA ALA A 93 13.06 7.93 -46.17
C ALA A 93 13.05 8.05 -47.71
N PRO A 94 14.22 8.08 -48.40
CA PRO A 94 14.24 8.17 -49.85
C PRO A 94 13.64 6.91 -50.48
N SER A 95 12.70 7.13 -51.39
CA SER A 95 11.93 6.09 -52.07
C SER A 95 12.81 5.25 -53.00
N ARG A 96 13.22 4.07 -52.53
CA ARG A 96 13.84 3.06 -53.40
C ARG A 96 12.78 2.39 -54.27
N ARG A 97 12.82 2.67 -55.57
CA ARG A 97 12.12 1.91 -56.62
C ARG A 97 12.97 0.69 -57.02
N GLY A 98 12.30 -0.40 -57.40
CA GLY A 98 12.93 -1.62 -57.95
C GLY A 98 13.50 -2.55 -56.86
N THR A 99 13.37 -3.87 -56.95
CA THR A 99 12.83 -4.76 -58.01
C THR A 99 12.10 -5.95 -57.36
N GLY A 100 11.27 -6.68 -58.12
CA GLY A 100 10.26 -7.59 -57.53
C GLY A 100 10.58 -9.09 -57.54
N HIS A 101 9.83 -9.82 -56.69
CA HIS A 101 9.47 -11.26 -56.77
C HIS A 101 10.59 -12.34 -56.71
N PRO A 102 10.27 -13.61 -56.39
CA PRO A 102 9.03 -14.19 -55.86
C PRO A 102 9.21 -14.99 -54.54
N HIS A 103 8.11 -15.60 -54.05
CA HIS A 103 8.08 -16.56 -52.93
C HIS A 103 9.00 -17.79 -53.11
N ALA A 104 9.50 -18.32 -51.98
CA ALA A 104 9.80 -19.74 -51.80
C ALA A 104 9.55 -20.18 -50.34
N PRO A 105 8.89 -21.33 -50.08
CA PRO A 105 8.65 -21.83 -48.72
C PRO A 105 9.85 -22.61 -48.17
N ARG A 106 10.00 -22.68 -46.84
CA ARG A 106 10.94 -23.62 -46.20
C ARG A 106 10.30 -24.42 -45.08
N HIS A 107 9.71 -25.53 -45.52
CA HIS A 107 9.64 -26.85 -44.89
C HIS A 107 9.94 -26.99 -43.39
N SER A 108 8.94 -27.48 -42.67
CA SER A 108 9.12 -28.25 -41.43
C SER A 108 9.94 -29.53 -41.69
N ARG A 109 10.84 -29.90 -40.77
CA ARG A 109 11.11 -31.32 -40.45
C ARG A 109 11.40 -31.52 -38.96
N PRO A 110 11.02 -32.68 -38.38
CA PRO A 110 11.16 -32.97 -36.96
C PRO A 110 12.34 -33.92 -36.63
N GLY A 111 12.56 -34.14 -35.33
CA GLY A 111 13.16 -35.38 -34.80
C GLY A 111 14.65 -35.32 -34.49
N GLY A 112 15.04 -35.80 -33.30
CA GLY A 112 16.45 -35.90 -32.91
C GLY A 112 16.72 -35.93 -31.40
N ARG A 113 16.10 -36.83 -30.63
CA ARG A 113 16.69 -37.31 -29.36
C ARG A 113 17.44 -38.60 -29.64
N PRO A 114 18.61 -38.78 -29.01
CA PRO A 114 18.85 -40.06 -28.33
C PRO A 114 19.30 -39.88 -26.88
N HIS A 115 18.90 -40.82 -26.02
CA HIS A 115 19.50 -41.00 -24.70
C HIS A 115 20.93 -41.57 -24.81
N GLY A 116 21.77 -41.26 -23.82
CA GLY A 116 23.11 -41.82 -23.69
C GLY A 116 23.67 -41.58 -22.30
N ASP A 117 23.29 -42.42 -21.34
CA ASP A 117 23.87 -42.40 -19.99
C ASP A 117 25.36 -42.75 -19.99
N ARG A 118 26.14 -42.03 -19.17
CA ARG A 118 27.18 -42.58 -18.27
C ARG A 118 27.84 -41.48 -17.42
N ARG A 119 27.59 -41.53 -16.11
CA ARG A 119 28.53 -41.07 -15.05
C ARG A 119 29.63 -42.15 -14.87
N PRO A 120 30.71 -42.03 -14.04
CA PRO A 120 30.93 -41.04 -12.96
C PRO A 120 32.39 -40.56 -12.67
N ARG A 121 32.54 -39.65 -11.67
CA ARG A 121 33.74 -39.36 -10.80
C ARG A 121 35.02 -38.84 -11.51
N HIS A 122 35.62 -37.71 -11.10
CA HIS A 122 36.18 -37.51 -9.76
C HIS A 122 36.32 -36.03 -9.32
N ALA A 123 36.16 -35.84 -8.01
CA ALA A 123 36.81 -34.85 -7.12
C ALA A 123 37.30 -33.49 -7.67
N ARG A 124 36.72 -32.40 -7.15
CA ARG A 124 37.46 -31.49 -6.24
C ARG A 124 36.60 -31.11 -5.03
N THR A 125 37.22 -31.15 -3.85
CA THR A 125 36.64 -30.90 -2.53
C THR A 125 37.13 -29.54 -2.01
N GLY A 126 36.32 -28.86 -1.19
CA GLY A 126 36.64 -27.55 -0.61
C GLY A 126 36.13 -26.37 -1.45
N THR A 127 35.72 -25.23 -0.88
CA THR A 127 35.78 -24.77 0.53
C THR A 127 34.71 -23.69 0.79
N LEU A 128 33.70 -23.94 1.63
CA LEU A 128 32.82 -22.90 2.22
C LEU A 128 32.25 -23.37 3.58
N VAL A 129 33.11 -23.60 4.58
CA VAL A 129 32.72 -23.84 5.99
C VAL A 129 33.20 -22.68 6.90
N ALA A 130 33.88 -21.67 6.34
CA ALA A 130 34.53 -20.60 7.09
C ALA A 130 33.59 -19.47 7.60
N THR A 131 32.30 -19.49 7.29
CA THR A 131 31.37 -18.40 7.67
C THR A 131 30.69 -18.60 9.04
N ALA A 132 30.48 -19.83 9.48
CA ALA A 132 29.75 -20.12 10.73
C ALA A 132 30.54 -19.71 12.00
N VAL A 133 31.85 -19.98 12.03
CA VAL A 133 32.71 -19.68 13.19
C VAL A 133 32.85 -18.17 13.42
N GLY A 134 32.98 -17.39 12.36
CA GLY A 134 33.06 -15.93 12.46
C GLY A 134 31.80 -15.30 13.05
N VAL A 135 30.61 -15.75 12.62
CA VAL A 135 29.33 -15.27 13.18
C VAL A 135 29.19 -15.68 14.66
N ALA A 136 29.55 -16.91 15.01
CA ALA A 136 29.48 -17.38 16.40
C ALA A 136 30.35 -16.55 17.36
N LEU A 137 31.57 -16.18 16.95
CA LEU A 137 32.46 -15.33 17.76
C LEU A 137 31.94 -13.89 17.92
N VAL A 138 31.34 -13.32 16.87
CA VAL A 138 30.74 -11.97 16.95
C VAL A 138 29.51 -11.97 17.86
N VAL A 139 28.63 -12.98 17.77
CA VAL A 139 27.47 -13.12 18.66
C VAL A 139 27.90 -13.31 20.11
N LEU A 140 28.92 -14.14 20.36
CA LEU A 140 29.47 -14.34 21.71
C LEU A 140 30.04 -13.05 22.30
N ALA A 141 30.78 -12.26 21.50
CA ALA A 141 31.31 -10.97 21.94
C ALA A 141 30.20 -9.96 22.26
N VAL A 142 29.12 -9.90 21.46
CA VAL A 142 27.96 -9.03 21.73
C VAL A 142 27.26 -9.43 23.02
N VAL A 143 27.03 -10.73 23.27
CA VAL A 143 26.38 -11.22 24.49
C VAL A 143 27.23 -10.93 25.75
N LEU A 144 28.55 -11.05 25.65
CA LEU A 144 29.46 -10.68 26.75
C LEU A 144 29.48 -9.17 27.01
N LEU A 145 29.32 -8.34 25.97
CA LEU A 145 29.25 -6.88 26.09
C LEU A 145 27.90 -6.36 26.61
N THR A 146 26.79 -7.08 26.42
CA THR A 146 25.46 -6.70 26.91
C THR A 146 25.02 -7.41 28.19
N GLY A 147 25.74 -8.45 28.63
CA GLY A 147 25.32 -9.34 29.71
C GLY A 147 25.79 -9.00 31.14
N LEU A 148 26.67 -8.02 31.34
CA LEU A 148 27.19 -7.66 32.68
C LEU A 148 26.41 -6.50 33.32
N GLY A 149 25.19 -6.84 33.76
CA GLY A 149 24.29 -6.03 34.57
C GLY A 149 22.89 -6.67 34.55
N GLY A 150 22.42 -7.38 35.58
CA GLY A 150 22.75 -7.32 37.00
C GLY A 150 21.55 -6.74 37.75
N GLY A 151 20.77 -7.59 38.43
CA GLY A 151 19.57 -7.16 39.16
C GLY A 151 18.48 -8.21 39.24
N ASP A 152 18.58 -9.10 40.22
CA ASP A 152 17.49 -10.03 40.59
C ASP A 152 16.28 -9.29 41.17
N GLY A 153 15.09 -9.55 40.63
CA GLY A 153 13.81 -8.98 41.10
C GLY A 153 12.79 -10.08 41.37
N HIS A 154 12.49 -10.32 42.65
CA HIS A 154 11.72 -11.49 43.09
C HIS A 154 10.22 -11.42 42.74
N THR A 155 9.65 -12.58 42.40
CA THR A 155 8.20 -12.80 42.39
C THR A 155 7.65 -13.13 43.78
N ALA A 156 6.40 -12.73 44.00
CA ALA A 156 5.46 -13.18 45.04
C ALA A 156 5.75 -12.85 46.52
N ALA A 157 4.85 -12.04 47.10
CA ALA A 157 4.42 -12.18 48.50
C ALA A 157 2.92 -11.81 48.61
N ALA A 158 2.16 -12.59 49.38
CA ALA A 158 0.74 -12.36 49.67
C ALA A 158 0.55 -11.79 51.09
N GLY A 159 -0.57 -11.13 51.35
CA GLY A 159 -0.94 -10.62 52.67
C GLY A 159 -1.99 -9.50 52.60
N SER A 160 -3.30 -9.79 52.55
CA SER A 160 -4.16 -10.01 53.73
C SER A 160 -4.37 -8.78 54.62
N ARG A 161 -5.58 -8.21 54.69
CA ARG A 161 -6.59 -8.39 55.78
C ARG A 161 -7.65 -7.27 55.93
N THR A 162 -8.91 -7.70 56.07
CA THR A 162 -10.05 -7.15 56.88
C THR A 162 -10.74 -5.79 56.61
N SER A 163 -12.05 -5.88 56.32
CA SER A 163 -13.14 -4.92 56.63
C SER A 163 -13.34 -4.69 58.14
N PRO A 164 -14.12 -3.69 58.63
CA PRO A 164 -15.61 -3.61 58.57
C PRO A 164 -16.14 -2.17 58.27
N ALA A 165 -17.43 -1.76 58.29
CA ALA A 165 -18.76 -2.36 58.05
C ALA A 165 -19.78 -1.19 57.79
N ALA A 166 -21.02 -1.48 57.36
CA ALA A 166 -22.07 -0.49 57.00
C ALA A 166 -22.82 0.13 58.22
N PRO A 167 -23.83 1.03 58.05
CA PRO A 167 -25.22 0.55 57.81
C PRO A 167 -26.22 1.48 57.03
N GLY A 168 -27.35 0.89 56.60
CA GLY A 168 -28.65 1.57 56.31
C GLY A 168 -28.92 2.04 54.85
N GLY A 169 -30.12 1.94 54.27
CA GLY A 169 -31.36 1.28 54.74
C GLY A 169 -32.58 1.44 53.79
N HIS A 170 -33.29 0.32 53.55
CA HIS A 170 -34.75 0.10 53.38
C HIS A 170 -35.64 0.87 52.35
N GLY A 171 -36.50 0.09 51.66
CA GLY A 171 -37.81 0.52 51.10
C GLY A 171 -37.83 0.87 49.60
N GLY A 172 -38.82 0.48 48.78
CA GLY A 172 -39.99 -0.38 49.04
C GLY A 172 -40.72 -0.72 47.72
N SER A 173 -41.54 -1.79 47.73
CA SER A 173 -42.30 -2.26 46.56
C SER A 173 -43.64 -1.51 46.38
N GLY A 174 -44.10 -1.36 45.13
CA GLY A 174 -45.44 -0.83 44.81
C GLY A 174 -45.88 -1.26 43.40
N ARG A 175 -47.13 -1.74 43.26
CA ARG A 175 -47.61 -2.49 42.07
C ARG A 175 -48.98 -1.99 41.59
N SER A 176 -49.19 -2.04 40.27
CA SER A 176 -50.47 -2.24 39.54
C SER A 176 -51.59 -1.20 39.58
N GLY A 177 -52.24 -1.03 38.41
CA GLY A 177 -53.55 -0.39 38.21
C GLY A 177 -53.47 0.96 37.48
N GLY A 178 -54.30 1.29 36.47
CA GLY A 178 -55.29 0.48 35.76
C GLY A 178 -56.48 1.30 35.23
N LYS A 179 -56.80 1.14 33.93
CA LYS A 179 -58.01 1.61 33.19
C LYS A 179 -58.18 3.10 32.86
N ALA A 180 -58.89 3.30 31.74
CA ALA A 180 -59.21 4.55 31.07
C ALA A 180 -60.65 5.02 31.33
N ALA A 181 -60.93 6.30 31.05
CA ALA A 181 -62.17 6.78 30.40
C ALA A 181 -62.03 8.25 29.94
N ALA A 182 -62.69 8.62 28.84
CA ALA A 182 -62.94 10.01 28.42
C ALA A 182 -64.25 10.55 29.06
N PRO A 183 -64.64 11.83 28.88
CA PRO A 183 -65.27 12.28 27.62
C PRO A 183 -64.94 13.73 27.18
N ALA A 184 -65.46 14.12 26.00
CA ALA A 184 -65.36 15.46 25.38
C ALA A 184 -66.47 16.43 25.87
N PRO A 185 -66.54 17.71 25.40
CA PRO A 185 -67.12 18.01 24.07
C PRO A 185 -66.45 19.16 23.26
N ALA A 186 -66.89 19.34 22.00
CA ALA A 186 -66.43 20.36 21.03
C ALA A 186 -67.20 21.70 21.11
N PRO A 187 -66.85 22.75 20.31
CA PRO A 187 -67.50 22.88 18.99
C PRO A 187 -66.67 23.47 17.81
N THR A 188 -66.92 22.88 16.63
CA THR A 188 -67.09 23.44 15.25
C THR A 188 -66.33 24.68 14.72
N ALA A 189 -65.55 24.52 13.64
CA ALA A 189 -65.48 25.41 12.45
C ALA A 189 -64.65 24.81 11.27
N THR A 190 -64.97 25.17 10.02
CA THR A 190 -64.27 24.83 8.74
C THR A 190 -63.07 25.76 8.44
N ASP A 191 -62.19 25.58 7.44
CA ASP A 191 -62.14 24.75 6.20
C ASP A 191 -60.65 24.36 5.87
N PRO A 192 -60.28 23.68 4.74
CA PRO A 192 -59.00 22.95 4.63
C PRO A 192 -57.84 23.70 3.93
N ALA A 193 -56.58 23.42 4.33
CA ALA A 193 -55.40 23.51 3.44
C ALA A 193 -54.15 22.78 4.00
N ALA A 194 -53.38 22.18 3.08
CA ALA A 194 -51.95 21.82 3.11
C ALA A 194 -51.14 21.80 4.43
N THR A 195 -50.47 20.67 4.72
CA THR A 195 -49.02 20.45 4.49
C THR A 195 -48.57 19.13 5.13
N ALA A 196 -47.86 18.28 4.38
CA ALA A 196 -47.31 17.03 4.90
C ALA A 196 -46.06 17.30 5.80
N SER A 197 -46.06 16.78 7.02
CA SER A 197 -44.87 16.76 7.88
C SER A 197 -44.15 15.41 7.77
N PRO A 198 -42.82 15.37 7.52
CA PRO A 198 -42.06 14.13 7.52
C PRO A 198 -41.83 13.63 8.96
N SER A 199 -41.99 12.32 9.17
CA SER A 199 -41.68 11.67 10.45
C SER A 199 -40.16 11.61 10.69
N PRO A 200 -39.67 11.90 11.91
CA PRO A 200 -38.31 11.59 12.31
C PRO A 200 -38.16 10.14 12.82
N SER A 201 -36.91 9.69 12.92
CA SER A 201 -36.46 8.49 13.64
C SER A 201 -36.72 7.11 13.00
N ALA A 202 -35.85 6.74 12.07
CA ALA A 202 -35.24 5.40 12.11
C ALA A 202 -33.73 5.57 12.39
N SER A 203 -33.37 5.71 13.67
CA SER A 203 -31.97 5.71 14.10
C SER A 203 -31.37 4.33 13.89
N ALA A 204 -30.79 4.09 12.71
CA ALA A 204 -30.00 2.90 12.46
C ALA A 204 -28.77 2.91 13.39
N SER A 205 -28.82 2.12 14.46
CA SER A 205 -27.67 1.90 15.33
C SER A 205 -26.54 1.28 14.51
N ALA A 206 -25.57 2.09 14.13
CA ALA A 206 -24.33 1.62 13.53
C ALA A 206 -23.62 0.74 14.57
N SER A 207 -23.76 -0.57 14.41
CA SER A 207 -23.09 -1.55 15.27
C SER A 207 -21.58 -1.33 15.13
N ALA A 208 -20.91 -1.06 16.25
CA ALA A 208 -19.47 -0.92 16.27
C ALA A 208 -18.84 -2.22 15.76
N GLY A 209 -18.25 -2.16 14.56
CA GLY A 209 -17.52 -3.30 14.00
C GLY A 209 -16.33 -3.67 14.88
N PRO A 210 -15.82 -4.91 14.79
CA PRO A 210 -14.62 -5.31 15.53
C PRO A 210 -13.47 -4.35 15.24
N SER A 211 -12.75 -3.93 16.28
CA SER A 211 -11.63 -3.01 16.19
C SER A 211 -10.53 -3.59 15.29
N LEU A 212 -10.37 -3.00 14.10
CA LEU A 212 -9.36 -3.43 13.14
C LEU A 212 -7.95 -3.16 13.70
N PRO A 213 -6.97 -4.06 13.47
CA PRO A 213 -5.60 -3.84 13.92
C PRO A 213 -4.97 -2.59 13.28
N GLY A 214 -3.96 -2.04 13.96
CA GLY A 214 -3.37 -0.71 13.71
C GLY A 214 -3.40 -0.19 12.26
N GLY A 215 -4.30 0.75 12.01
CA GLY A 215 -4.38 1.51 10.75
C GLY A 215 -5.04 0.78 9.57
N VAL A 216 -5.41 -0.50 9.73
CA VAL A 216 -6.09 -1.25 8.66
C VAL A 216 -7.55 -0.78 8.51
N ARG A 217 -7.98 -0.50 7.28
CA ARG A 217 -9.30 0.07 6.96
C ARG A 217 -10.29 -0.92 6.34
N CYS A 218 -9.86 -2.14 6.05
CA CYS A 218 -10.69 -3.22 5.51
C CYS A 218 -10.78 -4.38 6.51
N ALA A 219 -11.92 -5.06 6.55
CA ALA A 219 -12.05 -6.28 7.35
C ALA A 219 -11.18 -7.42 6.76
N PRO A 220 -10.67 -8.36 7.57
CA PRO A 220 -9.88 -9.49 7.07
C PRO A 220 -10.63 -10.27 5.98
N GLY A 221 -10.01 -10.41 4.81
CA GLY A 221 -10.63 -11.03 3.63
C GLY A 221 -11.53 -10.11 2.78
N ALA A 222 -11.97 -8.96 3.29
CA ALA A 222 -12.66 -7.92 2.51
C ALA A 222 -11.69 -6.95 1.81
N CYS A 223 -10.38 -7.11 2.02
CA CYS A 223 -9.33 -6.29 1.40
C CYS A 223 -9.03 -6.65 -0.07
N ALA A 224 -9.70 -7.63 -0.68
CA ALA A 224 -9.44 -8.01 -2.07
C ALA A 224 -9.98 -6.96 -3.05
N GLY A 225 -9.19 -6.64 -4.08
CA GLY A 225 -9.47 -5.57 -5.05
C GLY A 225 -9.00 -4.18 -4.61
N GLU A 226 -8.69 -3.99 -3.32
CA GLU A 226 -8.28 -2.70 -2.76
C GLU A 226 -6.79 -2.39 -2.93
N ASP A 227 -6.43 -1.10 -2.81
CA ASP A 227 -5.05 -0.63 -2.75
C ASP A 227 -4.42 -0.97 -1.38
N PRO A 228 -3.23 -1.62 -1.34
CA PRO A 228 -2.61 -2.06 -0.09
C PRO A 228 -2.06 -0.92 0.78
N GLU A 229 -1.73 0.24 0.22
CA GLU A 229 -1.28 1.41 1.00
C GLU A 229 -2.46 2.20 1.56
N ALA A 230 -3.49 2.45 0.75
CA ALA A 230 -4.69 3.20 1.13
C ALA A 230 -5.50 2.51 2.24
N THR A 231 -5.48 1.18 2.27
CA THR A 231 -6.11 0.34 3.31
C THR A 231 -5.24 0.06 4.53
N GLY A 232 -3.97 0.50 4.55
CA GLY A 232 -3.05 0.26 5.66
C GLY A 232 -2.44 -1.15 5.73
N CYS A 233 -2.62 -1.98 4.70
CA CYS A 233 -2.07 -3.33 4.63
C CYS A 233 -0.57 -3.36 4.31
N ALA A 234 -0.03 -2.32 3.67
CA ALA A 234 1.37 -2.17 3.28
C ALA A 234 2.27 -1.69 4.44
N GLY A 235 3.43 -1.09 4.08
CA GLY A 235 4.39 -0.59 5.08
C GLY A 235 4.89 -1.70 6.01
N GLY A 236 4.81 -1.46 7.32
CA GLY A 236 5.19 -2.40 8.37
C GLY A 236 4.21 -3.57 8.56
N ASN A 237 2.99 -3.49 8.00
CA ASN A 237 2.02 -4.58 8.03
C ASN A 237 2.27 -5.64 6.92
N ALA A 238 3.38 -5.53 6.17
CA ALA A 238 3.63 -6.32 4.96
C ALA A 238 5.07 -6.84 4.80
N SER A 239 5.21 -8.16 4.66
CA SER A 239 6.48 -8.85 4.35
C SER A 239 6.60 -9.18 2.85
N THR A 240 7.83 -9.24 2.32
CA THR A 240 8.10 -9.83 0.99
C THR A 240 8.36 -11.33 1.16
N LEU A 241 7.51 -12.18 0.57
CA LEU A 241 7.60 -13.64 0.67
C LEU A 241 8.50 -14.26 -0.40
N ALA A 242 8.57 -13.64 -1.58
CA ALA A 242 9.38 -14.07 -2.69
C ALA A 242 9.76 -12.89 -3.57
N ALA A 243 10.93 -12.95 -4.21
CA ALA A 243 11.35 -11.96 -5.19
C ALA A 243 12.10 -12.61 -6.36
N ALA A 244 12.08 -11.94 -7.52
CA ALA A 244 12.80 -12.36 -8.71
C ALA A 244 13.20 -11.16 -9.56
N ARG A 245 14.31 -11.26 -10.31
CA ARG A 245 14.61 -10.31 -11.40
C ARG A 245 14.05 -10.80 -12.72
N VAL A 246 13.48 -9.87 -13.49
CA VAL A 246 12.91 -10.10 -14.83
C VAL A 246 13.49 -9.04 -15.76
N GLY A 247 14.60 -9.38 -16.42
CA GLY A 247 15.46 -8.38 -17.05
C GLY A 247 16.02 -7.41 -16.00
N GLY A 248 15.87 -6.10 -16.24
CA GLY A 248 16.24 -5.06 -15.27
C GLY A 248 15.28 -4.94 -14.07
N ALA A 249 14.04 -5.39 -14.22
CA ALA A 249 12.99 -5.22 -13.22
C ALA A 249 13.17 -6.15 -12.01
N TYR A 250 12.80 -5.67 -10.83
CA TYR A 250 12.75 -6.46 -9.59
C TYR A 250 11.30 -6.62 -9.16
N VAL A 251 10.83 -7.87 -9.14
CA VAL A 251 9.44 -8.27 -8.88
C VAL A 251 9.36 -8.94 -7.51
N GLU A 252 8.39 -8.54 -6.69
CA GLU A 252 8.18 -9.02 -5.32
C GLU A 252 6.75 -9.53 -5.13
N VAL A 253 6.58 -10.62 -4.40
CA VAL A 253 5.32 -11.06 -3.78
C VAL A 253 5.27 -10.46 -2.38
N ARG A 254 4.36 -9.51 -2.13
CA ARG A 254 4.13 -8.93 -0.80
C ARG A 254 2.87 -9.52 -0.18
N TYR A 255 2.88 -9.68 1.13
CA TYR A 255 1.81 -10.29 1.91
C TYR A 255 1.61 -9.59 3.25
N SER A 256 0.35 -9.38 3.63
CA SER A 256 -0.05 -8.91 4.96
C SER A 256 -0.86 -9.97 5.68
N ALA A 257 -0.32 -10.50 6.78
CA ALA A 257 -1.02 -11.44 7.66
C ALA A 257 -2.25 -10.78 8.32
N THR A 258 -2.14 -9.49 8.65
CA THR A 258 -3.21 -8.68 9.25
C THR A 258 -4.42 -8.57 8.33
N CYS A 259 -4.19 -8.31 7.04
CA CYS A 259 -5.25 -8.18 6.04
C CYS A 259 -5.67 -9.51 5.40
N ARG A 260 -4.87 -10.57 5.57
CA ARG A 260 -4.97 -11.86 4.85
C ARG A 260 -5.03 -11.66 3.34
N ALA A 261 -4.10 -10.85 2.84
CA ALA A 261 -4.08 -10.36 1.47
C ALA A 261 -2.66 -10.27 0.92
N ALA A 262 -2.53 -10.46 -0.39
CA ALA A 262 -1.27 -10.43 -1.11
C ALA A 262 -1.34 -9.53 -2.34
N TRP A 263 -0.21 -9.00 -2.77
CA TRP A 263 -0.09 -8.23 -4.01
C TRP A 263 1.31 -8.38 -4.60
N ALA A 264 1.44 -8.07 -5.89
CA ALA A 264 2.75 -7.95 -6.52
C ALA A 264 3.25 -6.50 -6.44
N ARG A 265 4.55 -6.31 -6.23
CA ARG A 265 5.25 -5.03 -6.43
C ARG A 265 6.33 -5.21 -7.49
N VAL A 266 6.57 -4.21 -8.32
CA VAL A 266 7.71 -4.17 -9.25
C VAL A 266 8.42 -2.83 -9.19
N THR A 267 9.75 -2.86 -9.29
CA THR A 267 10.59 -1.67 -9.47
C THR A 267 11.48 -1.84 -10.70
N GLY A 268 11.74 -0.75 -11.44
CA GLY A 268 12.55 -0.80 -12.67
C GLY A 268 11.91 -1.57 -13.83
N ALA A 269 10.57 -1.63 -13.89
CA ALA A 269 9.86 -2.19 -15.04
C ALA A 269 10.01 -1.29 -16.29
N PRO A 270 10.18 -1.86 -17.50
CA PRO A 270 10.10 -1.10 -18.73
C PRO A 270 8.64 -0.71 -19.03
N SER A 271 8.45 0.43 -19.71
CA SER A 271 7.13 0.89 -20.16
C SER A 271 6.38 -0.20 -20.93
N GLY A 272 5.07 -0.35 -20.66
CA GLY A 272 4.22 -1.34 -21.32
C GLY A 272 4.43 -2.78 -20.83
N ALA A 273 5.08 -2.98 -19.67
CA ALA A 273 5.06 -4.27 -19.01
C ALA A 273 3.78 -4.43 -18.17
N THR A 274 3.23 -5.64 -18.09
CA THR A 274 2.07 -5.96 -17.23
C THR A 274 2.51 -6.79 -16.04
N LEU A 275 2.15 -6.36 -14.83
CA LEU A 275 2.38 -7.08 -13.58
C LEU A 275 1.09 -7.80 -13.15
N ARG A 276 1.19 -9.08 -12.82
CA ARG A 276 0.08 -9.90 -12.30
C ARG A 276 0.45 -10.58 -10.98
N ILE A 277 -0.44 -10.54 -10.00
CA ILE A 277 -0.43 -11.46 -8.84
C ILE A 277 -1.48 -12.56 -9.05
N THR A 278 -1.23 -13.77 -8.59
CA THR A 278 -2.20 -14.88 -8.61
C THR A 278 -2.16 -15.62 -7.28
N PRO A 279 -3.33 -15.90 -6.64
CA PRO A 279 -3.42 -16.74 -5.45
C PRO A 279 -2.82 -18.13 -5.64
N GLY A 280 -2.40 -18.75 -4.54
CA GLY A 280 -2.18 -20.19 -4.51
C GLY A 280 -3.49 -20.96 -4.73
N GLY A 281 -3.40 -22.20 -5.24
CA GLY A 281 -4.53 -23.13 -5.28
C GLY A 281 -5.28 -23.27 -6.61
N SER A 282 -5.23 -22.31 -7.54
CA SER A 282 -5.73 -22.52 -8.93
C SER A 282 -5.23 -21.45 -9.90
N PRO A 283 -4.85 -21.79 -11.15
CA PRO A 283 -4.56 -20.80 -12.19
C PRO A 283 -5.79 -19.99 -12.64
N VAL A 284 -7.00 -20.44 -12.26
CA VAL A 284 -8.29 -19.77 -12.52
C VAL A 284 -8.73 -18.89 -11.35
N ALA A 285 -7.98 -18.87 -10.23
CA ALA A 285 -8.27 -17.96 -9.13
C ALA A 285 -8.15 -16.50 -9.58
N ALA A 286 -9.07 -15.64 -9.10
CA ALA A 286 -9.09 -14.22 -9.42
C ALA A 286 -7.75 -13.57 -8.99
N GLY A 287 -6.92 -13.29 -9.99
CA GLY A 287 -5.70 -12.52 -9.84
C GLY A 287 -5.98 -11.02 -9.96
N ALA A 288 -5.03 -10.20 -9.53
CA ALA A 288 -5.03 -8.77 -9.83
C ALA A 288 -3.90 -8.46 -10.82
N GLU A 289 -4.15 -7.52 -11.72
CA GLU A 289 -3.24 -7.06 -12.75
C GLU A 289 -3.05 -5.55 -12.63
N ALA A 290 -1.88 -5.05 -13.02
CA ALA A 290 -1.57 -3.63 -13.09
C ALA A 290 -0.55 -3.36 -14.21
N ASP A 291 -0.74 -2.26 -14.93
CA ASP A 291 0.21 -1.79 -15.94
C ASP A 291 1.44 -1.17 -15.27
N ALA A 292 2.59 -1.78 -15.48
CA ALA A 292 3.88 -1.29 -15.02
C ALA A 292 4.40 -0.23 -15.99
N GLY A 293 3.99 1.02 -15.75
CA GLY A 293 4.53 2.21 -16.42
C GLY A 293 5.90 2.64 -15.87
N ALA A 294 6.57 3.53 -16.60
CA ALA A 294 7.81 4.15 -16.14
C ALA A 294 7.54 5.09 -14.95
N GLY A 295 7.78 4.59 -13.74
CA GLY A 295 7.57 5.31 -12.49
C GLY A 295 8.15 4.58 -11.27
N VAL A 296 8.10 5.24 -10.10
CA VAL A 296 8.62 4.68 -8.85
C VAL A 296 7.62 3.68 -8.25
N GLY A 297 7.82 2.40 -8.55
CA GLY A 297 7.18 1.28 -7.87
C GLY A 297 5.70 1.06 -8.22
N THR A 298 5.42 0.31 -9.29
CA THR A 298 4.06 -0.18 -9.56
C THR A 298 3.74 -1.36 -8.66
N TYR A 299 2.50 -1.45 -8.19
CA TYR A 299 1.96 -2.61 -7.49
C TYR A 299 0.56 -2.95 -7.99
N THR A 300 0.14 -4.21 -7.83
CA THR A 300 -1.23 -4.62 -8.14
C THR A 300 -2.17 -4.26 -6.99
N PRO A 301 -3.48 -4.16 -7.25
CA PRO A 301 -4.48 -4.35 -6.21
C PRO A 301 -4.25 -5.66 -5.43
N MET A 302 -4.82 -5.74 -4.23
CA MET A 302 -4.71 -6.92 -3.39
C MET A 302 -5.58 -8.08 -3.89
N VAL A 303 -5.10 -9.30 -3.71
CA VAL A 303 -5.89 -10.53 -3.82
C VAL A 303 -6.06 -11.15 -2.43
N ALA A 304 -7.21 -11.77 -2.18
CA ALA A 304 -7.44 -12.53 -0.95
C ALA A 304 -6.43 -13.69 -0.86
N ALA A 305 -5.76 -13.78 0.29
CA ALA A 305 -4.73 -14.78 0.57
C ALA A 305 -4.85 -15.19 2.04
N ALA A 306 -5.76 -16.13 2.32
CA ALA A 306 -5.88 -16.73 3.65
C ALA A 306 -4.59 -17.49 4.04
N ASP A 307 -3.91 -18.05 3.04
CA ASP A 307 -2.65 -18.77 3.14
C ASP A 307 -1.61 -18.13 2.18
N PRO A 308 -0.32 -18.00 2.58
CA PRO A 308 0.73 -17.39 1.77
C PRO A 308 1.38 -18.33 0.73
N HIS A 309 1.18 -19.65 0.82
CA HIS A 309 1.86 -20.61 -0.03
C HIS A 309 1.29 -20.61 -1.46
N GLY A 310 2.17 -20.79 -2.45
CA GLY A 310 1.78 -20.81 -3.87
C GLY A 310 1.43 -19.45 -4.47
N LEU A 311 1.48 -18.36 -3.70
CA LEU A 311 1.35 -16.99 -4.24
C LEU A 311 2.38 -16.73 -5.32
N ARG A 312 1.95 -16.20 -6.47
CA ARG A 312 2.83 -16.00 -7.64
C ARG A 312 2.66 -14.63 -8.28
N ALA A 313 3.72 -13.83 -8.23
CA ALA A 313 3.83 -12.57 -8.95
C ALA A 313 4.57 -12.80 -10.28
N CYS A 314 4.08 -12.23 -11.38
CA CYS A 314 4.66 -12.36 -12.69
C CYS A 314 4.69 -11.01 -13.42
N LEU A 315 5.84 -10.67 -14.00
CA LEU A 315 5.97 -9.55 -14.91
C LEU A 315 6.07 -10.06 -16.35
N THR A 316 5.25 -9.49 -17.24
CA THR A 316 5.28 -9.73 -18.68
C THR A 316 5.73 -8.44 -19.36
N PRO A 317 7.01 -8.31 -19.74
CA PRO A 317 7.48 -7.14 -20.48
C PRO A 317 6.85 -7.07 -21.89
N ALA A 318 6.74 -5.86 -22.45
CA ALA A 318 6.35 -5.68 -23.86
C ALA A 318 7.29 -6.42 -24.84
N HIS A 319 8.58 -6.54 -24.47
CA HIS A 319 9.60 -7.25 -25.24
C HIS A 319 10.45 -8.15 -24.34
N GLY A 320 10.61 -9.41 -24.72
CA GLY A 320 11.41 -10.39 -23.98
C GLY A 320 10.57 -11.39 -23.16
N PRO A 321 11.23 -12.27 -22.38
CA PRO A 321 10.55 -13.34 -21.66
C PRO A 321 9.81 -12.84 -20.41
N ARG A 322 8.62 -13.39 -20.17
CA ARG A 322 7.91 -13.30 -18.88
C ARG A 322 8.73 -13.97 -17.79
N GLY A 323 8.80 -13.34 -16.61
CA GLY A 323 9.45 -13.91 -15.42
C GLY A 323 8.55 -13.77 -14.19
N CYS A 324 8.76 -14.62 -13.18
CA CYS A 324 7.88 -14.69 -12.01
C CYS A 324 8.64 -15.00 -10.71
N ALA A 325 8.16 -14.42 -9.61
CA ALA A 325 8.48 -14.81 -8.23
C ALA A 325 7.35 -15.70 -7.69
N SER A 326 7.67 -16.65 -6.80
CA SER A 326 6.66 -17.53 -6.19
C SER A 326 7.01 -17.83 -4.75
N ALA A 327 6.06 -17.59 -3.83
CA ALA A 327 6.15 -18.00 -2.45
C ALA A 327 5.99 -19.52 -2.36
N ARG A 328 6.82 -20.16 -1.53
CA ARG A 328 6.86 -21.61 -1.31
C ARG A 328 6.38 -21.95 0.08
#